data_AF-A0A7S2KD52-F1
#
_entry.id   AF-A0A7S2KD52-F1
#
_cell.length_a   1.000
_cell.length_b   1.000
_cell.length_c   1.000
_cell.angle_alpha   90.00
_cell.angle_beta   90.00
_cell.angle_gamma   90.00
#
_symmetry.space_group_name_H-M   'P 1'
#
loop_
_entity.id
_entity.type
_entity.pdbx_description
1 polymer ?
#
loop_
_entity_poly.entity_id
_entity_poly.type
_entity_poly.pdbx_seq_one_letter_code
_entity_poly.pdbx_strand_id
1 'polypeptide(L)'
;AASKSPIVTPSPKPRETTTTPAVGAQQKKKKKKQSFQDVVLRHMLVSGKPFSLKGLAKATNTTSDALNYLLLSLVDKNLVIKKEFKQKVLYWANLDAKRKETAALEVSPDEFRAANDEHAQLLRQQQSIAAEASALMKELSNRALTDEVKKSEAEVSEMNKRVILVLAEKEKLEAEKRKAAQTKSSEELKRIERERCPQRKKMRINAMREEWRKRKLKCMDFVDQLEDAMEKKRKDVIKLLDIETDEEVGVKMPPK
;
A
#
# COMPACT_ATOMS: atom_id res chain seq x y z
N ALA A 1 7.04 -33.49 -32.73
CA ALA A 1 8.10 -33.16 -33.70
C ALA A 1 8.60 -31.74 -33.41
N ALA A 2 9.92 -31.54 -33.43
CA ALA A 2 10.69 -30.31 -33.13
C ALA A 2 10.58 -29.81 -31.66
N SER A 3 11.50 -30.10 -30.74
CA SER A 3 12.94 -29.74 -30.69
C SER A 3 13.18 -28.22 -30.63
N LYS A 4 13.51 -27.73 -29.43
CA LYS A 4 14.50 -26.65 -29.22
C LYS A 4 14.96 -26.63 -27.75
N SER A 5 16.25 -26.86 -27.61
CA SER A 5 17.04 -27.05 -26.40
C SER A 5 17.26 -25.74 -25.60
N PRO A 6 17.71 -25.85 -24.33
CA PRO A 6 17.89 -24.73 -23.42
C PRO A 6 19.25 -24.04 -23.58
N ILE A 7 19.27 -22.72 -23.42
CA ILE A 7 20.50 -21.90 -23.43
C ILE A 7 21.14 -21.97 -22.03
N VAL A 8 22.28 -22.64 -21.96
CA VAL A 8 23.22 -22.64 -20.83
C VAL A 8 24.28 -21.57 -21.11
N THR A 9 24.33 -20.54 -20.27
CA THR A 9 25.45 -19.57 -20.26
C THR A 9 26.53 -20.04 -19.27
N PRO A 10 27.81 -20.17 -19.68
CA PRO A 10 28.90 -20.58 -18.81
C PRO A 10 29.55 -19.40 -18.07
N SER A 11 29.86 -19.62 -16.79
CA SER A 11 30.72 -18.76 -15.95
C SER A 11 32.15 -18.65 -16.50
N PRO A 12 32.79 -17.46 -16.48
CA PRO A 12 34.20 -17.31 -16.80
C PRO A 12 35.09 -17.58 -15.58
N LYS A 13 36.10 -18.46 -15.77
CA LYS A 13 37.27 -18.59 -14.88
C LYS A 13 38.23 -17.39 -15.09
N PRO A 14 38.86 -16.83 -14.05
CA PRO A 14 39.94 -15.86 -14.23
C PRO A 14 41.26 -16.58 -14.56
N ARG A 15 41.91 -16.15 -15.64
CA ARG A 15 43.24 -16.58 -16.09
C ARG A 15 44.29 -15.56 -15.66
N GLU A 16 45.41 -16.08 -15.20
CA GLU A 16 46.58 -15.36 -14.69
C GLU A 16 47.36 -14.57 -15.76
N THR A 17 48.20 -13.67 -15.23
CA THR A 17 49.42 -13.06 -15.77
C THR A 17 49.29 -11.90 -16.77
N THR A 18 49.48 -10.68 -16.25
CA THR A 18 50.21 -9.64 -16.97
C THR A 18 51.09 -8.88 -16.00
N THR A 19 52.38 -8.93 -16.28
CA THR A 19 53.53 -8.36 -15.60
C THR A 19 53.52 -6.84 -15.72
N THR A 20 53.70 -6.13 -14.59
CA THR A 20 54.08 -4.71 -14.56
C THR A 20 55.01 -4.47 -13.36
N PRO A 21 55.94 -3.51 -13.45
CA PRO A 21 57.27 -3.59 -12.87
C PRO A 21 57.36 -3.21 -11.38
N ALA A 22 58.43 -3.74 -10.77
CA ALA A 22 58.81 -3.60 -9.37
C ALA A 22 58.84 -2.15 -8.87
N VAL A 23 57.88 -1.81 -8.01
CA VAL A 23 57.97 -0.69 -7.07
C VAL A 23 58.58 -1.21 -5.77
N GLY A 24 59.63 -0.54 -5.32
CA GLY A 24 60.57 -0.98 -4.30
C GLY A 24 59.96 -1.62 -3.05
N ALA A 25 60.46 -2.80 -2.73
CA ALA A 25 60.23 -3.48 -1.46
C ALA A 25 60.79 -2.61 -0.32
N GLN A 26 59.91 -1.82 0.31
CA GLN A 26 60.20 -1.19 1.59
C GLN A 26 60.43 -2.29 2.63
N GLN A 27 61.66 -2.36 3.11
CA GLN A 27 62.07 -3.25 4.19
C GLN A 27 61.16 -3.04 5.41
N LYS A 28 60.41 -4.08 5.78
CA LYS A 28 59.62 -4.12 7.02
C LYS A 28 60.58 -4.02 8.21
N LYS A 29 60.80 -2.81 8.74
CA LYS A 29 61.56 -2.59 9.98
C LYS A 29 60.91 -3.39 11.10
N LYS A 30 61.67 -4.28 11.74
CA LYS A 30 61.24 -5.06 12.91
C LYS A 30 60.71 -4.10 13.98
N LYS A 31 59.44 -4.25 14.39
CA LYS A 31 58.84 -3.44 15.45
C LYS A 31 59.64 -3.66 16.74
N LYS A 32 60.38 -2.64 17.17
CA LYS A 32 61.08 -2.62 18.47
C LYS A 32 60.01 -2.90 19.54
N LYS A 33 60.23 -3.89 20.42
CA LYS A 33 59.35 -4.12 21.58
C LYS A 33 59.28 -2.81 22.37
N GLN A 34 58.12 -2.18 22.37
CA GLN A 34 57.92 -0.89 23.03
C GLN A 34 58.11 -1.10 24.54
N SER A 35 58.99 -0.32 25.17
CA SER A 35 59.25 -0.46 26.60
C SER A 35 57.98 -0.15 27.38
N PHE A 36 57.80 -0.77 28.55
CA PHE A 36 56.68 -0.44 29.44
C PHE A 36 56.66 1.06 29.78
N GLN A 37 57.84 1.68 29.93
CA GLN A 37 57.99 3.14 30.07
C GLN A 37 57.37 3.92 28.89
N ASP A 38 57.63 3.47 27.67
CA ASP A 38 57.14 4.12 26.45
C ASP A 38 55.63 3.95 26.29
N VAL A 39 55.06 2.83 26.74
CA VAL A 39 53.61 2.60 26.70
C VAL A 39 52.88 3.56 27.64
N VAL A 40 53.36 3.68 28.88
CA VAL A 40 52.78 4.60 29.87
C VAL A 40 52.93 6.05 29.41
N LEU A 41 54.12 6.44 28.95
CA LEU A 41 54.36 7.79 28.47
C LEU A 41 53.53 8.11 27.21
N ARG A 42 53.44 7.19 26.25
CA ARG A 42 52.57 7.35 25.07
C ARG A 42 51.11 7.50 25.46
N HIS A 43 50.63 6.72 26.42
CA HIS A 43 49.26 6.86 26.91
C HIS A 43 49.04 8.25 27.55
N MET A 44 49.97 8.74 28.36
CA MET A 44 49.89 10.07 28.95
C MET A 44 49.93 11.20 27.90
N LEU A 45 50.76 11.05 26.85
CA LEU A 45 50.87 12.02 25.76
C LEU A 45 49.61 12.04 24.88
N VAL A 46 49.11 10.88 24.47
CA VAL A 46 47.92 10.77 23.59
C VAL A 46 46.65 11.25 24.28
N SER A 47 46.52 10.96 25.58
CA SER A 47 45.34 11.37 26.34
C SER A 47 45.33 12.85 26.72
N GLY A 48 46.50 13.49 26.82
CA GLY A 48 46.63 14.92 27.14
C GLY A 48 46.02 15.33 28.49
N LYS A 49 45.79 14.37 29.39
CA LYS A 49 45.06 14.58 30.65
C LYS A 49 45.99 14.37 31.86
N PRO A 50 45.76 15.08 32.98
CA PRO A 50 46.47 14.80 34.23
C PRO A 50 45.89 13.56 34.91
N PHE A 51 46.77 12.68 35.42
CA PHE A 51 46.39 11.42 36.04
C PHE A 51 46.80 11.36 37.51
N SER A 52 45.99 10.69 38.32
CA SER A 52 46.41 10.19 39.62
C SER A 52 47.03 8.79 39.47
N LEU A 53 47.85 8.34 40.42
CA LEU A 53 48.44 6.99 40.44
C LEU A 53 47.38 5.90 40.22
N LYS A 54 46.24 5.99 40.92
CA LYS A 54 45.12 5.03 40.77
C LYS A 54 44.44 5.11 39.40
N GLY A 55 44.27 6.33 38.87
CA GLY A 55 43.68 6.55 37.55
C GLY A 55 44.56 6.02 36.42
N LEU A 56 45.87 6.24 36.53
CA LEU A 56 46.85 5.77 35.54
C LEU A 56 46.99 4.25 35.59
N ALA A 57 47.04 3.66 36.79
CA ALA A 57 47.08 2.20 36.98
C ALA A 57 45.89 1.48 36.32
N LYS A 58 44.69 2.05 36.45
CA LYS A 58 43.48 1.54 35.77
C LYS A 58 43.56 1.69 34.25
N ALA A 59 44.09 2.81 33.76
CA ALA A 59 44.17 3.07 32.32
C ALA A 59 45.24 2.22 31.61
N THR A 60 46.34 1.88 32.29
CA THR A 60 47.44 1.08 31.73
C THR A 60 47.39 -0.40 32.14
N ASN A 61 46.33 -0.83 32.85
CA ASN A 61 46.17 -2.17 33.42
C ASN A 61 47.44 -2.64 34.16
N THR A 62 47.98 -1.81 35.06
CA THR A 62 49.22 -2.11 35.80
C THR A 62 49.03 -1.92 37.31
N THR A 63 49.92 -2.50 38.12
CA THR A 63 49.95 -2.31 39.58
C THR A 63 50.47 -0.93 39.97
N SER A 64 49.90 -0.36 41.03
CA SER A 64 50.23 1.00 41.51
C SER A 64 51.70 1.14 41.91
N ASP A 65 52.31 0.08 42.46
CA ASP A 65 53.69 0.14 42.96
C ASP A 65 54.71 0.17 41.82
N ALA A 66 54.53 -0.68 40.81
CA ALA A 66 55.35 -0.69 39.60
C ALA A 66 55.28 0.66 38.86
N LEU A 67 54.11 1.27 38.84
CA LEU A 67 53.88 2.59 38.25
C LEU A 67 54.54 3.71 39.06
N ASN A 68 54.61 3.60 40.39
CA ASN A 68 55.26 4.60 41.24
C ASN A 68 56.77 4.67 40.97
N TYR A 69 57.47 3.52 40.91
CA TYR A 69 58.89 3.48 40.56
C TYR A 69 59.16 3.99 39.13
N LEU A 70 58.27 3.66 38.20
CA LEU A 70 58.34 4.14 36.82
C LEU A 70 58.19 5.66 36.74
N LEU A 71 57.18 6.21 37.44
CA LEU A 71 56.91 7.65 37.46
C LEU A 71 58.04 8.42 38.13
N LEU A 72 58.65 7.88 39.18
CA LEU A 72 59.84 8.49 39.79
C LEU A 72 60.96 8.62 38.76
N SER A 73 61.27 7.55 38.03
CA SER A 73 62.28 7.57 36.95
C SER A 73 61.91 8.53 35.81
N LEU A 74 60.62 8.69 35.49
CA LEU A 74 60.15 9.63 34.46
C LEU A 74 60.16 11.09 34.92
N VAL A 75 59.95 11.34 36.21
CA VAL A 75 60.07 12.67 36.85
C VAL A 75 61.53 13.09 36.89
N ASP A 76 62.44 12.18 37.27
CA ASP A 76 63.89 12.46 37.28
C ASP A 76 64.42 12.80 35.87
N LYS A 77 63.89 12.13 34.84
CA LYS A 77 64.17 12.42 33.43
C LYS A 77 63.42 13.65 32.90
N ASN A 78 62.64 14.32 33.75
CA ASN A 78 61.81 15.48 33.43
C ASN A 78 60.77 15.25 32.32
N LEU A 79 60.38 14.00 32.06
CA LEU A 79 59.37 13.64 31.05
C LEU A 79 57.94 13.72 31.59
N VAL A 80 57.78 13.71 32.92
CA VAL A 80 56.50 13.80 33.62
C VAL A 80 56.63 14.87 34.71
N ILE A 81 55.63 15.75 34.81
CA ILE A 81 55.54 16.75 35.87
C ILE A 81 54.72 16.16 37.01
N LYS A 82 55.30 16.13 38.22
CA LYS A 82 54.61 15.79 39.46
C LYS A 82 54.16 17.09 40.14
N LYS A 83 52.87 17.21 40.43
CA LYS A 83 52.35 18.29 41.29
C LYS A 83 51.55 17.71 42.43
N GLU A 84 51.95 18.11 43.63
CA GLU A 84 51.30 17.71 44.87
C GLU A 84 50.27 18.77 45.24
N PHE A 85 49.02 18.33 45.38
CA PHE A 85 47.94 19.09 46.01
C PHE A 85 47.72 18.51 47.41
N LYS A 86 47.15 19.31 48.32
CA LYS A 86 46.99 19.02 49.77
C LYS A 86 46.58 17.57 50.13
N GLN A 87 45.87 16.86 49.25
CA GLN A 87 45.46 15.46 49.46
C GLN A 87 45.73 14.53 48.25
N LYS A 88 46.27 15.04 47.13
CA LYS A 88 46.35 14.29 45.88
C LYS A 88 47.61 14.65 45.09
N VAL A 89 48.30 13.64 44.57
CA VAL A 89 49.40 13.83 43.64
C VAL A 89 48.89 13.60 42.22
N LEU A 90 49.15 14.57 41.34
CA LEU A 90 48.82 14.50 39.93
C LEU A 90 50.11 14.45 39.10
N TYR A 91 50.07 13.61 38.07
CA TYR A 91 51.14 13.41 37.10
C TYR A 91 50.59 13.71 35.71
N TRP A 92 51.30 14.52 34.94
CA TRP A 92 51.00 14.71 33.52
C TRP A 92 52.30 14.74 32.71
N ALA A 93 52.21 14.40 31.42
CA ALA A 93 53.38 14.41 30.56
C ALA A 93 53.91 15.84 30.41
N ASN A 94 55.22 16.01 30.54
CA ASN A 94 55.89 17.27 30.32
C ASN A 94 56.02 17.52 28.81
N LEU A 95 55.07 18.27 28.25
CA LEU A 95 55.11 18.65 26.83
C LEU A 95 56.29 19.60 26.52
N ASP A 96 56.74 20.38 27.51
CA ASP A 96 57.86 21.31 27.37
C ASP A 96 59.22 20.59 27.30
N ALA A 97 59.37 19.46 27.98
CA ALA A 97 60.62 18.69 27.95
C ALA A 97 60.95 18.14 26.55
N LYS A 98 59.92 17.91 25.74
CA LYS A 98 60.05 17.52 24.33
C LYS A 98 59.99 18.71 23.39
N ARG A 99 59.87 19.94 23.88
CA ARG A 99 59.67 21.15 23.05
C ARG A 99 60.79 21.41 22.08
N LYS A 100 62.04 21.05 22.38
CA LYS A 100 63.14 21.13 21.39
C LYS A 100 62.98 20.17 20.21
N GLU A 101 62.39 19.00 20.43
CA GLU A 101 62.05 18.06 19.35
C GLU A 101 60.72 18.44 18.67
N THR A 102 59.75 18.98 19.41
CA THR A 102 58.43 19.35 18.87
C THR A 102 58.37 20.77 18.32
N ALA A 103 59.34 21.64 18.59
CA ALA A 103 59.44 22.97 17.98
C ALA A 103 59.66 22.88 16.46
N ALA A 104 60.32 21.81 15.99
CA ALA A 104 60.41 21.49 14.57
C ALA A 104 59.08 20.98 13.97
N LEU A 105 58.11 20.62 14.83
CA LEU A 105 56.76 20.16 14.49
C LEU A 105 55.69 21.19 14.90
N GLU A 106 56.09 22.38 15.37
CA GLU A 106 55.14 23.47 15.63
C GLU A 106 54.56 23.88 14.29
N VAL A 107 53.30 23.50 14.09
CA VAL A 107 52.50 23.74 12.89
C VAL A 107 52.38 25.26 12.71
N SER A 108 52.60 25.73 11.47
CA SER A 108 52.46 27.15 11.16
C SER A 108 51.06 27.64 11.53
N PRO A 109 50.89 28.90 12.01
CA PRO A 109 49.56 29.46 12.26
C PRO A 109 48.61 29.33 11.06
N ASP A 110 49.15 29.38 9.84
CA ASP A 110 48.38 29.23 8.61
C ASP A 110 47.95 27.77 8.37
N GLU A 111 48.82 26.80 8.64
CA GLU A 111 48.48 25.38 8.58
C GLU A 111 47.45 24.99 9.65
N PHE A 112 47.53 25.60 10.83
CA PHE A 112 46.53 25.42 11.89
C PHE A 112 45.17 25.98 11.49
N ARG A 113 45.14 27.15 10.83
CA ARG A 113 43.92 27.70 10.24
C ARG A 113 43.34 26.80 9.17
N ALA A 114 44.18 26.34 8.23
CA ALA A 114 43.76 25.42 7.17
C ALA A 114 43.18 24.11 7.74
N ALA A 115 43.81 23.54 8.78
CA ALA A 115 43.32 22.34 9.45
C ALA A 115 41.98 22.57 10.18
N ASN A 116 41.78 23.74 10.79
CA ASN A 116 40.49 24.10 11.41
C ASN A 116 39.39 24.29 10.37
N ASP A 117 39.70 24.91 9.23
CA ASP A 117 38.77 25.09 8.13
C ASP A 117 38.37 23.73 7.52
N GLU A 118 39.34 22.84 7.33
CA GLU A 118 39.09 21.46 6.90
C GLU A 118 38.24 20.69 7.92
N HIS A 119 38.56 20.80 9.21
CA HIS A 119 37.75 20.18 10.27
C HIS A 119 36.31 20.71 10.29
N ALA A 120 36.12 22.02 10.09
CA ALA A 120 34.80 22.62 9.97
C ALA A 120 34.04 22.11 8.73
N GLN A 121 34.75 21.91 7.62
CA GLN A 121 34.18 21.35 6.39
C GLN A 121 33.76 19.88 6.59
N LEU A 122 34.62 19.05 7.21
CA LEU A 122 34.32 17.66 7.52
C LEU A 122 33.12 17.53 8.47
N LEU A 123 33.01 18.40 9.46
CA LEU A 123 31.83 18.45 10.34
C LEU A 123 30.54 18.74 9.58
N ARG A 124 30.57 19.70 8.65
CA ARG A 124 29.40 19.99 7.79
C ARG A 124 29.04 18.80 6.91
N GLN A 125 30.03 18.13 6.31
CA GLN A 125 29.81 16.92 5.51
C GLN A 125 29.20 15.80 6.36
N GLN A 126 29.73 15.57 7.57
CA GLN A 126 29.20 14.58 8.50
C GLN A 126 27.73 14.88 8.85
N GLN A 127 27.40 16.14 9.10
CA GLN A 127 26.02 16.55 9.38
C GLN A 127 25.10 16.34 8.18
N SER A 128 25.55 16.66 6.95
CA SER A 128 24.80 16.41 5.72
C SER A 128 24.51 14.92 5.53
N ILE A 129 25.56 14.09 5.62
CA ILE A 129 25.43 12.63 5.46
C ILE A 129 24.53 12.04 6.55
N ALA A 130 24.62 12.54 7.79
CA ALA A 130 23.74 12.10 8.87
C ALA A 130 22.27 12.48 8.62
N ALA A 131 22.01 13.66 8.07
CA ALA A 131 20.67 14.10 7.69
C ALA A 131 20.10 13.23 6.54
N GLU A 132 20.90 12.97 5.51
CA GLU A 132 20.55 12.10 4.38
C GLU A 132 20.28 10.66 4.85
N ALA A 133 21.14 10.10 5.69
CA ALA A 133 20.93 8.77 6.27
C ALA A 133 19.65 8.72 7.12
N SER A 134 19.35 9.79 7.88
CA SER A 134 18.10 9.88 8.64
C SER A 134 16.87 9.96 7.74
N ALA A 135 16.96 10.66 6.61
CA ALA A 135 15.88 10.72 5.62
C ALA A 135 15.65 9.33 4.98
N LEU A 136 16.72 8.66 4.55
CA LEU A 136 16.65 7.30 3.99
C LEU A 136 16.12 6.26 4.99
N MET A 137 16.42 6.41 6.28
CA MET A 137 15.85 5.55 7.32
C MET A 137 14.35 5.77 7.55
N LYS A 138 13.82 6.96 7.21
CA LYS A 138 12.37 7.23 7.26
C LYS A 138 11.64 6.65 6.05
N GLU A 139 12.31 6.50 4.92
CA GLU A 139 11.74 5.80 3.78
C GLU A 139 11.50 4.32 4.15
N LEU A 140 10.36 3.79 3.70
CA LEU A 140 9.97 2.42 3.98
C LEU A 140 11.07 1.47 3.50
N SER A 141 11.56 0.61 4.40
CA SER A 141 12.55 -0.39 4.01
C SER A 141 12.03 -1.22 2.82
N ASN A 142 12.92 -1.68 1.96
CA ASN A 142 12.56 -2.54 0.82
C ASN A 142 11.71 -3.75 1.25
N ARG A 143 11.92 -4.25 2.48
CA ARG A 143 11.10 -5.30 3.09
C ARG A 143 9.67 -4.82 3.38
N ALA A 144 9.51 -3.66 4.01
CA ALA A 144 8.20 -3.07 4.26
C ALA A 144 7.43 -2.77 2.96
N LEU A 145 8.13 -2.29 1.92
CA LEU A 145 7.55 -2.14 0.58
C LEU A 145 7.12 -3.48 -0.02
N THR A 146 7.94 -4.53 0.12
CA THR A 146 7.60 -5.88 -0.36
C THR A 146 6.37 -6.44 0.35
N ASP A 147 6.26 -6.21 1.66
CA ASP A 147 5.13 -6.65 2.46
C ASP A 147 3.84 -5.88 2.10
N GLU A 148 3.92 -4.56 1.84
CA GLU A 148 2.78 -3.78 1.37
C GLU A 148 2.35 -4.18 -0.04
N VAL A 149 3.30 -4.47 -0.94
CA VAL A 149 3.01 -5.00 -2.28
C VAL A 149 2.25 -6.32 -2.15
N LYS A 150 2.74 -7.28 -1.36
CA LYS A 150 2.05 -8.56 -1.14
C LYS A 150 0.64 -8.39 -0.56
N LYS A 151 0.47 -7.45 0.36
CA LYS A 151 -0.85 -7.12 0.93
C LYS A 151 -1.78 -6.56 -0.15
N SER A 152 -1.32 -5.61 -0.95
CA SER A 152 -2.10 -5.05 -2.06
C SER A 152 -2.43 -6.10 -3.13
N GLU A 153 -1.51 -7.01 -3.44
CA GLU A 153 -1.74 -8.13 -4.36
C GLU A 153 -2.81 -9.08 -3.82
N ALA A 154 -2.83 -9.35 -2.51
CA ALA A 154 -3.86 -10.15 -1.87
C ALA A 154 -5.25 -9.48 -1.96
N GLU A 155 -5.32 -8.17 -1.71
CA GLU A 155 -6.55 -7.37 -1.83
C GLU A 155 -7.08 -7.36 -3.27
N VAL A 156 -6.21 -7.16 -4.26
CA VAL A 156 -6.57 -7.23 -5.69
C VAL A 156 -7.04 -8.63 -6.07
N SER A 157 -6.36 -9.68 -5.58
CA SER A 157 -6.79 -11.07 -5.80
C SER A 157 -8.19 -11.31 -5.23
N GLU A 158 -8.49 -10.79 -4.05
CA GLU A 158 -9.81 -10.92 -3.42
C GLU A 158 -10.89 -10.15 -4.21
N MET A 159 -10.61 -8.91 -4.61
CA MET A 159 -11.53 -8.13 -5.44
C MET A 159 -11.81 -8.82 -6.78
N ASN A 160 -10.79 -9.38 -7.43
CA ASN A 160 -10.97 -10.13 -8.68
C ASN A 160 -11.87 -11.35 -8.50
N LYS A 161 -11.73 -12.09 -7.39
CA LYS A 161 -12.65 -13.20 -7.07
C LYS A 161 -14.09 -12.71 -6.92
N ARG A 162 -14.30 -11.59 -6.22
CA ARG A 162 -15.64 -10.99 -6.05
C ARG A 162 -16.23 -10.57 -7.40
N VAL A 163 -15.44 -9.95 -8.26
CA VAL A 163 -15.88 -9.55 -9.62
C VAL A 163 -16.28 -10.78 -10.44
N ILE A 164 -15.50 -11.86 -10.41
CA ILE A 164 -15.84 -13.11 -11.11
C ILE A 164 -17.17 -13.67 -10.61
N LEU A 165 -17.42 -13.67 -9.29
CA LEU A 165 -18.68 -14.15 -8.72
C LEU A 165 -19.88 -13.30 -9.18
N VAL A 166 -19.74 -11.98 -9.16
CA VAL A 166 -20.80 -11.06 -9.61
C VAL A 166 -21.09 -11.23 -11.10
N LEU A 167 -20.06 -11.40 -11.93
CA LEU A 167 -20.24 -11.66 -13.36
C LEU A 167 -20.97 -12.98 -13.62
N ALA A 168 -20.60 -14.06 -12.90
CA ALA A 168 -21.27 -15.34 -13.02
C ALA A 168 -22.75 -15.28 -12.56
N GLU A 169 -23.05 -14.51 -11.51
CA GLU A 169 -24.43 -14.29 -11.06
C GLU A 169 -25.24 -13.50 -12.09
N LYS A 170 -24.64 -12.46 -12.67
CA LYS A 170 -25.26 -11.67 -13.75
C LYS A 170 -25.59 -12.55 -14.96
N GLU A 171 -24.70 -13.43 -15.37
CA GLU A 171 -24.95 -14.37 -16.48
C GLU A 171 -26.12 -15.32 -16.17
N LYS A 172 -26.20 -15.84 -14.94
CA LYS A 172 -27.33 -16.69 -14.51
C LYS A 172 -28.65 -15.93 -14.57
N LEU A 173 -28.69 -14.70 -14.05
CA LEU A 173 -29.88 -13.85 -14.08
C LEU A 173 -30.29 -13.49 -15.52
N GLU A 174 -29.32 -13.22 -16.40
CA GLU A 174 -29.61 -12.99 -17.82
C GLU A 174 -30.14 -14.25 -18.52
N ALA A 175 -29.60 -15.42 -18.21
CA ALA A 175 -30.10 -16.69 -18.74
C ALA A 175 -31.53 -17.00 -18.25
N GLU A 176 -31.84 -16.74 -16.99
CA GLU A 176 -33.19 -16.87 -16.44
C GLU A 176 -34.17 -15.89 -17.08
N LYS A 177 -33.77 -14.62 -17.27
CA LYS A 177 -34.57 -13.63 -18.01
C LYS A 177 -34.84 -14.07 -19.44
N ARG A 178 -33.85 -14.64 -20.15
CA ARG A 178 -34.04 -15.18 -21.50
C ARG A 178 -35.04 -16.35 -21.52
N LYS A 179 -34.92 -17.29 -20.57
CA LYS A 179 -35.89 -18.40 -20.41
C LYS A 179 -37.30 -17.90 -20.12
N ALA A 180 -37.44 -16.93 -19.22
CA ALA A 180 -38.72 -16.32 -18.86
C ALA A 180 -39.35 -15.52 -20.02
N ALA A 181 -38.55 -14.85 -20.85
CA ALA A 181 -39.03 -14.19 -22.06
C ALA A 181 -39.55 -15.21 -23.10
N GLN A 182 -38.86 -16.34 -23.24
CA GLN A 182 -39.24 -17.40 -24.17
C GLN A 182 -40.52 -18.12 -23.74
N THR A 183 -40.73 -18.36 -22.44
CA THR A 183 -41.98 -18.94 -21.92
C THR A 183 -43.17 -17.99 -22.06
N LYS A 184 -42.99 -16.70 -21.77
CA LYS A 184 -44.04 -15.67 -21.97
C LYS A 184 -44.48 -15.59 -23.43
N SER A 185 -43.53 -15.61 -24.38
CA SER A 185 -43.85 -15.61 -25.81
C SER A 185 -44.65 -16.86 -26.23
N SER A 186 -44.34 -18.04 -25.68
CA SER A 186 -45.09 -19.28 -25.93
C SER A 186 -46.50 -19.27 -25.33
N GLU A 187 -46.68 -18.72 -24.13
CA GLU A 187 -48.01 -18.56 -23.52
C GLU A 187 -48.88 -17.54 -24.27
N GLU A 188 -48.28 -16.45 -24.74
CA GLU A 188 -48.97 -15.41 -25.50
C GLU A 188 -49.43 -15.94 -26.88
N LEU A 189 -48.59 -16.72 -27.56
CA LEU A 189 -48.97 -17.46 -28.77
C LEU A 189 -50.14 -18.44 -28.51
N LYS A 190 -50.09 -19.21 -27.42
CA LYS A 190 -51.20 -20.10 -27.02
C LYS A 190 -52.48 -19.34 -26.67
N ARG A 191 -52.38 -18.12 -26.14
CA ARG A 191 -53.53 -17.26 -25.82
C ARG A 191 -54.20 -16.75 -27.09
N ILE A 192 -53.41 -16.28 -28.06
CA ILE A 192 -53.91 -15.84 -29.37
C ILE A 192 -54.58 -17.01 -30.11
N GLU A 193 -54.01 -18.21 -30.06
CA GLU A 193 -54.60 -19.43 -30.63
C GLU A 193 -55.96 -19.76 -30.01
N ARG A 194 -56.08 -19.68 -28.68
CA ARG A 194 -57.35 -19.90 -27.96
C ARG A 194 -58.41 -18.86 -28.30
N GLU A 195 -58.02 -17.62 -28.60
CA GLU A 195 -58.94 -16.55 -29.02
C GLU A 195 -59.42 -16.69 -30.47
N ARG A 196 -58.63 -17.35 -31.33
CA ARG A 196 -59.03 -17.66 -32.72
C ARG A 196 -59.97 -18.85 -32.84
N CYS A 197 -60.16 -19.65 -31.78
CA CYS A 197 -61.05 -20.80 -31.79
C CYS A 197 -62.52 -20.40 -32.08
N PRO A 198 -63.16 -20.96 -33.12
CA PRO A 198 -64.54 -20.66 -33.49
C PRO A 198 -65.56 -20.85 -32.36
N GLN A 199 -65.34 -21.83 -31.48
CA GLN A 199 -66.23 -22.09 -30.33
C GLN A 199 -66.25 -20.92 -29.34
N ARG A 200 -65.10 -20.30 -29.03
CA ARG A 200 -65.04 -19.15 -28.14
C ARG A 200 -65.64 -17.90 -28.76
N LYS A 201 -65.45 -17.70 -30.07
CA LYS A 201 -66.15 -16.62 -30.81
C LYS A 201 -67.66 -16.81 -30.73
N LYS A 202 -68.16 -18.04 -30.93
CA LYS A 202 -69.58 -18.37 -30.78
C LYS A 202 -70.09 -18.12 -29.35
N MET A 203 -69.34 -18.53 -28.33
CA MET A 203 -69.69 -18.24 -26.92
C MET A 203 -69.75 -16.73 -26.64
N ARG A 204 -68.77 -15.95 -27.12
CA ARG A 204 -68.75 -14.49 -26.94
C ARG A 204 -69.93 -13.81 -27.66
N ILE A 205 -70.23 -14.23 -28.89
CA ILE A 205 -71.40 -13.73 -29.65
C ILE A 205 -72.69 -14.06 -28.90
N ASN A 206 -72.82 -15.28 -28.39
CA ASN A 206 -74.00 -15.69 -27.61
C ASN A 206 -74.15 -14.90 -26.31
N ALA A 207 -73.05 -14.69 -25.57
CA ALA A 207 -73.05 -13.85 -24.36
C ALA A 207 -73.49 -12.41 -24.66
N MET A 208 -72.96 -11.81 -25.73
CA MET A 208 -73.36 -10.46 -26.18
C MET A 208 -74.83 -10.41 -26.61
N ARG A 209 -75.34 -11.45 -27.29
CA ARG A 209 -76.77 -11.56 -27.65
C ARG A 209 -77.66 -11.67 -26.42
N GLU A 210 -77.25 -12.42 -25.42
CA GLU A 210 -77.98 -12.54 -24.15
C GLU A 210 -77.98 -11.23 -23.37
N GLU A 211 -76.85 -10.53 -23.30
CA GLU A 211 -76.78 -9.22 -22.66
C GLU A 211 -77.68 -8.21 -23.37
N TRP A 212 -77.65 -8.16 -24.70
CA TRP A 212 -78.52 -7.26 -25.47
C TRP A 212 -80.00 -7.57 -25.22
N ARG A 213 -80.40 -8.85 -25.24
CA ARG A 213 -81.78 -9.27 -24.92
C ARG A 213 -82.18 -8.86 -23.50
N LYS A 214 -81.30 -9.06 -22.52
CA LYS A 214 -81.54 -8.68 -21.11
C LYS A 214 -81.72 -7.17 -20.97
N ARG A 215 -80.91 -6.35 -21.67
CA ARG A 215 -81.03 -4.89 -21.64
C ARG A 215 -82.33 -4.43 -22.30
N LYS A 216 -82.66 -4.97 -23.48
CA LYS A 216 -83.92 -4.67 -24.17
C LYS A 216 -85.14 -5.01 -23.31
N LEU A 217 -85.15 -6.18 -22.68
CA LEU A 217 -86.23 -6.59 -21.80
C LEU A 217 -86.39 -5.62 -20.62
N LYS A 218 -85.28 -5.26 -19.94
CA LYS A 218 -85.32 -4.29 -18.84
C LYS A 218 -85.84 -2.91 -19.27
N CYS A 219 -85.43 -2.42 -20.44
CA CYS A 219 -85.94 -1.16 -20.96
C CYS A 219 -87.44 -1.22 -21.27
N MET A 220 -87.91 -2.33 -21.83
CA MET A 220 -89.34 -2.53 -22.10
C MET A 220 -90.15 -2.67 -20.81
N ASP A 221 -89.65 -3.41 -19.81
CA ASP A 221 -90.30 -3.51 -18.50
C ASP A 221 -90.47 -2.13 -17.84
N PHE A 222 -89.51 -1.21 -18.05
CA PHE A 222 -89.60 0.17 -17.55
C PHE A 222 -90.63 1.00 -18.33
N VAL A 223 -90.69 0.84 -19.65
CA VAL A 223 -91.72 1.50 -20.48
C VAL A 223 -93.12 1.01 -20.09
N ASP A 224 -93.27 -0.28 -19.78
CA ASP A 224 -94.55 -0.88 -19.36
C ASP A 224 -94.98 -0.35 -17.99
N GLN A 225 -94.06 -0.17 -17.04
CA GLN A 225 -94.34 0.48 -15.76
C GLN A 225 -94.77 1.95 -15.92
N LEU A 226 -94.20 2.66 -16.88
CA LEU A 226 -94.60 4.04 -17.20
C LEU A 226 -95.94 4.10 -17.95
N GLU A 227 -96.23 3.11 -18.80
CA GLU A 227 -97.54 2.94 -19.45
C GLU A 227 -98.65 2.89 -18.40
N ASP A 228 -98.48 2.03 -17.39
CA ASP A 228 -99.44 1.87 -16.30
C ASP A 228 -99.51 3.13 -15.40
N ALA A 229 -98.38 3.73 -15.06
CA ALA A 229 -98.34 4.90 -14.18
C ALA A 229 -98.90 6.19 -14.83
N MET A 230 -98.81 6.32 -16.15
CA MET A 230 -99.27 7.50 -16.89
C MET A 230 -100.68 7.33 -17.49
N GLU A 231 -101.28 6.13 -17.39
CA GLU A 231 -102.53 5.75 -18.06
C GLU A 231 -102.54 6.10 -19.56
N LYS A 232 -101.36 6.06 -20.20
CA LYS A 232 -101.17 6.34 -21.63
C LYS A 232 -100.78 5.07 -22.34
N LYS A 233 -101.12 4.95 -23.63
CA LYS A 233 -100.72 3.79 -24.43
C LYS A 233 -99.20 3.75 -24.61
N ARG A 234 -98.62 2.56 -24.63
CA ARG A 234 -97.17 2.33 -24.82
C ARG A 234 -96.54 3.16 -25.92
N LYS A 235 -97.21 3.25 -27.07
CA LYS A 235 -96.73 3.98 -28.25
C LYS A 235 -96.58 5.48 -27.99
N ASP A 236 -97.44 6.05 -27.15
CA ASP A 236 -97.39 7.47 -26.79
C ASP A 236 -96.30 7.72 -25.75
N VAL A 237 -96.06 6.76 -24.85
CA VAL A 237 -94.94 6.81 -23.88
C VAL A 237 -93.59 6.71 -24.60
N ILE A 238 -93.45 5.81 -25.56
CA ILE A 238 -92.23 5.65 -26.38
C ILE A 238 -91.94 6.94 -27.17
N LYS A 239 -92.96 7.52 -27.80
CA LYS A 239 -92.84 8.81 -28.50
C LYS A 239 -92.55 9.97 -27.56
N LEU A 240 -93.13 9.98 -26.37
CA LEU A 240 -92.91 11.04 -25.37
C LEU A 240 -91.47 11.02 -24.83
N LEU A 241 -90.86 9.84 -24.74
CA LEU A 241 -89.50 9.64 -24.28
C LEU A 241 -88.46 9.63 -25.41
N ASP A 242 -88.88 9.82 -26.66
CA ASP A 242 -88.05 9.70 -27.87
C ASP A 242 -87.21 8.40 -27.90
N ILE A 243 -87.80 7.27 -27.47
CA ILE A 243 -87.11 5.98 -27.50
C ILE A 243 -87.26 5.38 -28.91
N GLU A 244 -86.17 5.35 -29.67
CA GLU A 244 -86.12 4.63 -30.95
C GLU A 244 -86.08 3.12 -30.71
N THR A 245 -87.06 2.39 -31.23
CA THR A 245 -87.07 0.93 -31.12
C THR A 245 -86.21 0.29 -32.21
N ASP A 246 -85.52 -0.82 -31.92
CA ASP A 246 -84.66 -1.52 -32.90
C ASP A 246 -85.40 -1.87 -34.21
N GLU A 247 -86.73 -2.03 -34.15
CA GLU A 247 -87.58 -2.33 -35.29
C GLU A 247 -87.79 -1.11 -36.20
N GLU A 248 -87.83 0.10 -35.63
CA GLU A 248 -87.90 1.37 -36.39
C GLU A 248 -86.57 1.69 -37.09
N VAL A 249 -85.44 1.26 -36.50
CA VAL A 249 -84.08 1.43 -37.08
C VAL A 249 -83.72 0.28 -38.04
N GLY A 250 -84.62 -0.70 -38.23
CA GLY A 250 -84.42 -1.81 -39.18
C GLY A 250 -83.40 -2.86 -38.72
N VAL A 251 -83.04 -2.88 -37.42
CA VAL A 251 -82.08 -3.84 -36.86
C VAL A 251 -82.81 -5.16 -36.56
N LYS A 252 -82.82 -6.05 -37.56
CA LYS A 252 -83.32 -7.42 -37.39
C LYS A 252 -82.27 -8.30 -36.73
N MET A 253 -82.63 -8.97 -35.63
CA MET A 253 -81.76 -9.98 -35.04
C MET A 253 -81.50 -11.12 -36.04
N PRO A 254 -80.23 -11.50 -36.27
CA PRO A 254 -79.91 -12.69 -37.05
C PRO A 254 -80.46 -13.95 -36.35
N PRO A 255 -81.00 -14.93 -37.11
CA PRO A 255 -81.47 -16.19 -36.53
C PRO A 255 -80.34 -16.94 -35.81
N LYS A 256 -80.73 -17.84 -34.90
CA LYS A 256 -79.82 -18.69 -34.11
C LYS A 256 -79.03 -19.65 -34.98
#